data_AF-A0A955D303-F1
#
_entry.id   AF-A0A955D303-F1
#
_cell.length_a   1.000
_cell.length_b   1.000
_cell.length_c   1.000
_cell.angle_alpha   90.00
_cell.angle_beta   90.00
_cell.angle_gamma   90.00
#
_symmetry.space_group_name_H-M   'P 1'
#
loop_
_entity.id
_entity.type
_entity.pdbx_description
1 polymer ?
#
loop_
_entity_poly.entity_id
_entity_poly.type
_entity_poly.pdbx_seq_one_letter_code
_entity_poly.pdbx_strand_id
1 'polypeptide(L)'
;MISRLAWAAWALVPVGVLFFHYGPGQKAYVEDRAARIHRAAVAAERDAAALQERAYASHLEALEARRRAFLSGGADDERAALEATAVEEQAYATAAASWKTAAEGYQQVLATLGDAAPEQSRAIRVARARATVRAGEIWPGIAELEQLLVEFDATNPDDQRLARVAREELATACYYGARLLRLSGMPPQEWMIESGKARQQFRYLAEQARAESADHSTELATDYQRNLELVLNLEQSTLVELQGRPLPKDSPRRGNMGNRPNGQDGKSQRPPNRRDARGAGGAEAIRDGW
;
A
#
# COMPACT_ATOMS: atom_id res chain seq x y z
N MET A 1 -13.80 -68.57 -7.13
CA MET A 1 -13.60 -67.42 -6.22
C MET A 1 -12.98 -66.21 -6.92
N ILE A 2 -11.95 -66.39 -7.76
CA ILE A 2 -11.24 -65.32 -8.48
C ILE A 2 -12.18 -64.46 -9.36
N SER A 3 -13.13 -65.07 -10.07
CA SER A 3 -14.08 -64.34 -10.93
C SER A 3 -15.01 -63.39 -10.16
N ARG A 4 -15.42 -63.76 -8.94
CA ARG A 4 -16.28 -62.92 -8.08
C ARG A 4 -15.53 -61.72 -7.51
N LEU A 5 -14.26 -61.90 -7.15
CA LEU A 5 -13.39 -60.82 -6.70
C LEU A 5 -13.09 -59.83 -7.84
N ALA A 6 -12.87 -60.31 -9.06
CA ALA A 6 -12.65 -59.45 -10.23
C ALA A 6 -13.88 -58.59 -10.56
N TRP A 7 -15.08 -59.16 -10.52
CA TRP A 7 -16.32 -58.40 -10.72
C TRP A 7 -16.60 -57.40 -9.59
N ALA A 8 -16.33 -57.77 -8.34
CA ALA A 8 -16.47 -56.84 -7.21
C ALA A 8 -15.48 -55.67 -7.32
N ALA A 9 -14.22 -55.93 -7.69
CA ALA A 9 -13.23 -54.89 -7.93
C ALA A 9 -13.65 -53.97 -9.10
N TRP A 10 -14.13 -54.53 -10.21
CA TRP A 10 -14.62 -53.77 -11.35
C TRP A 10 -15.84 -52.89 -11.00
N ALA A 11 -16.78 -53.40 -10.20
CA ALA A 11 -17.94 -52.65 -9.73
C ALA A 11 -17.58 -51.51 -8.76
N LEU A 12 -16.45 -51.62 -8.05
CA LEU A 12 -15.95 -50.56 -7.15
C LEU A 12 -15.21 -49.43 -7.86
N VAL A 13 -14.71 -49.66 -9.08
CA VAL A 13 -13.99 -48.63 -9.86
C VAL A 13 -14.86 -47.38 -10.11
N PRO A 14 -16.11 -47.47 -10.60
CA PRO A 14 -16.97 -46.30 -10.78
C PRO A 14 -17.24 -45.55 -9.46
N VAL A 15 -17.42 -46.27 -8.35
CA VAL A 15 -17.63 -45.68 -7.02
C VAL A 15 -16.39 -44.93 -6.55
N GLY A 16 -15.20 -45.50 -6.76
CA GLY A 16 -13.92 -44.84 -6.46
C GLY A 16 -13.69 -43.59 -7.32
N VAL A 17 -14.05 -43.64 -8.60
CA VAL A 17 -13.97 -42.48 -9.51
C VAL A 17 -14.94 -41.38 -9.11
N LEU A 18 -16.18 -41.71 -8.77
CA LEU A 18 -17.17 -40.75 -8.25
C LEU A 18 -16.69 -40.13 -6.93
N PHE A 19 -16.26 -40.95 -5.98
CA PHE A 19 -15.73 -40.47 -4.70
C PHE A 19 -14.52 -39.55 -4.89
N PHE A 20 -13.60 -39.91 -5.78
CA PHE A 20 -12.47 -39.07 -6.13
C PHE A 20 -12.93 -37.76 -6.77
N HIS A 21 -13.80 -37.81 -7.79
CA HIS A 21 -14.26 -36.64 -8.52
C HIS A 21 -14.97 -35.63 -7.61
N TYR A 22 -15.87 -36.09 -6.73
CA TYR A 22 -16.66 -35.22 -5.84
C TYR A 22 -15.97 -34.87 -4.52
N GLY A 23 -14.77 -35.39 -4.25
CA GLY A 23 -14.00 -35.08 -3.05
C GLY A 23 -12.58 -34.60 -3.38
N PRO A 24 -11.56 -35.48 -3.37
CA PRO A 24 -10.17 -35.11 -3.61
C PRO A 24 -9.90 -34.42 -4.96
N GLY A 25 -10.56 -34.86 -6.04
CA GLY A 25 -10.36 -34.35 -7.40
C GLY A 25 -10.85 -32.92 -7.59
N GLN A 26 -11.99 -32.56 -6.99
CA GLN A 26 -12.46 -31.17 -6.96
C GLN A 26 -11.51 -30.25 -6.18
N LYS A 27 -10.99 -30.71 -5.03
CA LYS A 27 -10.00 -29.95 -4.25
C LYS A 27 -8.70 -29.72 -5.04
N ALA A 28 -8.14 -30.79 -5.63
CA ALA A 28 -6.94 -30.70 -6.45
C ALA A 28 -7.13 -29.77 -7.67
N TYR A 29 -8.30 -29.80 -8.30
CA TYR A 29 -8.63 -28.90 -9.42
C TYR A 29 -8.70 -27.42 -8.97
N VAL A 30 -9.31 -27.14 -7.83
CA VAL A 30 -9.39 -25.78 -7.27
C VAL A 30 -8.00 -25.26 -6.92
N GLU A 31 -7.17 -26.07 -6.26
CA GLU A 31 -5.80 -25.72 -5.90
C GLU A 31 -4.92 -25.44 -7.13
N ASP A 32 -4.96 -26.31 -8.14
CA ASP A 32 -4.20 -26.12 -9.39
C ASP A 32 -4.69 -24.88 -10.17
N ARG A 33 -5.99 -24.64 -10.21
CA ARG A 33 -6.56 -23.42 -10.80
C ARG A 33 -6.10 -22.18 -10.03
N ALA A 34 -6.20 -22.18 -8.71
CA ALA A 34 -5.75 -21.08 -7.86
C ALA A 34 -4.25 -20.82 -8.04
N ALA A 35 -3.43 -21.88 -8.14
CA ALA A 35 -1.99 -21.78 -8.37
C ALA A 35 -1.64 -21.16 -9.73
N ARG A 36 -2.41 -21.45 -10.79
CA ARG A 36 -2.23 -20.78 -12.10
C ARG A 36 -2.57 -19.30 -12.04
N ILE A 37 -3.71 -18.95 -11.44
CA ILE A 37 -4.13 -17.55 -11.30
C ILE A 37 -3.14 -16.78 -10.42
N HIS A 38 -2.67 -17.40 -9.34
CA HIS A 38 -1.67 -16.80 -8.45
C HIS A 38 -0.36 -16.50 -9.18
N ARG A 39 0.13 -17.42 -10.02
CA ARG A 39 1.31 -17.17 -10.87
C ARG A 39 1.11 -15.99 -11.81
N ALA A 40 -0.08 -15.84 -12.39
CA ALA A 40 -0.42 -14.70 -13.24
C ALA A 40 -0.48 -13.39 -12.44
N ALA A 41 -1.04 -13.39 -11.22
CA ALA A 41 -1.07 -12.23 -10.34
C ALA A 41 0.34 -11.78 -9.92
N VAL A 42 1.22 -12.73 -9.57
CA VAL A 42 2.63 -12.45 -9.26
C VAL A 42 3.38 -11.89 -10.48
N ALA A 43 3.10 -12.38 -11.69
CA ALA A 43 3.67 -11.81 -12.90
C ALA A 43 3.20 -10.35 -13.13
N ALA A 44 1.90 -10.09 -12.97
CA ALA A 44 1.35 -8.74 -13.06
C ALA A 44 1.92 -7.79 -12.01
N GLU A 45 2.19 -8.26 -10.78
CA GLU A 45 2.88 -7.48 -9.74
C GLU A 45 4.32 -7.12 -10.15
N ARG A 46 5.07 -8.05 -10.76
CA ARG A 46 6.43 -7.75 -11.26
C ARG A 46 6.41 -6.71 -12.37
N ASP A 47 5.47 -6.82 -13.30
CA ASP A 47 5.29 -5.85 -14.37
C ASP A 47 4.93 -4.46 -13.80
N ALA A 48 4.03 -4.43 -12.81
CA ALA A 48 3.66 -3.21 -12.10
C ALA A 48 4.84 -2.57 -11.37
N ALA A 49 5.69 -3.37 -10.70
CA ALA A 49 6.90 -2.89 -10.05
C ALA A 49 7.91 -2.30 -11.05
N ALA A 50 8.07 -2.93 -12.22
CA ALA A 50 8.94 -2.40 -13.28
C ALA A 50 8.41 -1.06 -13.85
N LEU A 51 7.09 -0.91 -13.97
CA LEU A 51 6.46 0.35 -14.38
C LEU A 51 6.58 1.42 -13.29
N GLN A 52 6.45 1.05 -12.02
CA GLN A 52 6.63 1.94 -10.88
C GLN A 52 8.07 2.48 -10.82
N GLU A 53 9.08 1.66 -11.10
CA GLU A 53 10.48 2.10 -11.22
C GLU A 53 10.63 3.21 -12.29
N ARG A 54 10.04 3.00 -13.47
CA ARG A 54 10.09 3.98 -14.56
C ARG A 54 9.36 5.27 -14.21
N ALA A 55 8.23 5.16 -13.51
CA ALA A 55 7.50 6.31 -12.98
C ALA A 55 8.34 7.08 -11.96
N TYR A 56 9.06 6.38 -11.07
CA TYR A 56 9.97 7.00 -10.12
C TYR A 56 11.17 7.67 -10.81
N ALA A 57 11.75 7.08 -11.85
CA ALA A 57 12.78 7.74 -12.64
C ALA A 57 12.26 9.05 -13.26
N SER A 58 11.07 9.01 -13.87
CA SER A 58 10.41 10.21 -14.44
C SER A 58 10.11 11.26 -13.36
N HIS A 59 9.81 10.84 -12.12
CA HIS A 59 9.61 11.73 -10.98
C HIS A 59 10.87 12.53 -10.62
N LEU A 60 12.03 11.87 -10.62
CA LEU A 60 13.31 12.53 -10.36
C LEU A 60 13.64 13.55 -11.44
N GLU A 61 13.45 13.18 -12.72
CA GLU A 61 13.63 14.09 -13.86
C GLU A 61 12.71 15.31 -13.77
N ALA A 62 11.44 15.10 -13.42
CA ALA A 62 10.47 16.18 -13.24
C ALA A 62 10.81 17.10 -12.06
N LEU A 63 11.37 16.57 -10.97
CA LEU A 63 11.87 17.38 -9.85
C LEU A 63 13.05 18.26 -10.28
N GLU A 64 14.01 17.69 -11.00
CA GLU A 64 15.17 18.41 -11.51
C GLU A 64 14.77 19.47 -12.54
N ALA A 65 13.85 19.18 -13.44
CA ALA A 65 13.32 20.13 -14.41
C ALA A 65 12.63 21.32 -13.72
N ARG A 66 11.77 21.05 -12.72
CA ARG A 66 11.15 22.11 -11.90
C ARG A 66 12.18 22.95 -11.16
N ARG A 67 13.23 22.33 -10.63
CA ARG A 67 14.33 23.04 -9.96
C ARG A 67 15.08 23.94 -10.93
N ARG A 68 15.37 23.48 -12.15
CA ARG A 68 16.02 24.29 -13.20
C ARG A 68 15.16 25.48 -13.60
N ALA A 69 13.88 25.25 -13.89
CA ALA A 69 12.92 26.31 -14.23
C ALA A 69 12.83 27.39 -13.15
N PHE A 70 12.80 26.98 -11.87
CA PHE A 70 12.78 27.91 -10.75
C PHE A 70 14.05 28.77 -10.66
N LEU A 71 15.22 28.22 -11.00
CA LEU A 71 16.50 28.93 -10.92
C LEU A 71 16.75 29.84 -12.13
N SER A 72 16.34 29.43 -13.33
CA SER A 72 16.60 30.20 -14.55
C SER A 72 15.54 31.27 -14.83
N GLY A 73 14.27 31.00 -14.50
CA GLY A 73 13.14 31.85 -14.88
C GLY A 73 12.93 31.96 -16.39
N GLY A 74 13.52 31.04 -17.18
CA GLY A 74 13.44 31.05 -18.64
C GLY A 74 12.22 30.28 -19.15
N ALA A 75 11.55 30.81 -20.18
CA ALA A 75 10.36 30.20 -20.77
C ALA A 75 10.62 28.76 -21.30
N ASP A 76 11.82 28.48 -21.80
CA ASP A 76 12.19 27.14 -22.28
C ASP A 76 12.30 26.12 -21.13
N ASP A 77 12.89 26.50 -20.00
CA ASP A 77 12.99 25.63 -18.82
C ASP A 77 11.62 25.44 -18.16
N GLU A 78 10.78 26.47 -18.12
CA GLU A 78 9.38 26.36 -17.68
C GLU A 78 8.60 25.36 -18.53
N ARG A 79 8.75 25.43 -19.86
CA ARG A 79 8.15 24.47 -20.78
C ARG A 79 8.67 23.05 -20.55
N ALA A 80 9.98 22.88 -20.40
CA ALA A 80 10.58 21.58 -20.11
C ALA A 80 10.08 20.99 -18.78
N ALA A 81 9.89 21.82 -17.75
CA ALA A 81 9.33 21.39 -16.47
C ALA A 81 7.86 20.94 -16.59
N LEU A 82 7.05 21.62 -17.42
CA LEU A 82 5.68 21.21 -17.70
C LEU A 82 5.63 19.88 -18.46
N GLU A 83 6.45 19.72 -19.50
CA GLU A 83 6.56 18.49 -20.28
C GLU A 83 7.01 17.31 -19.39
N ALA A 84 8.04 17.49 -18.56
CA ALA A 84 8.50 16.47 -17.62
C ALA A 84 7.42 16.09 -16.59
N THR A 85 6.64 17.07 -16.11
CA THR A 85 5.53 16.81 -15.19
C THR A 85 4.42 15.98 -15.86
N ALA A 86 4.12 16.24 -17.13
CA ALA A 86 3.14 15.45 -17.88
C ALA A 86 3.61 14.00 -18.10
N VAL A 87 4.90 13.80 -18.40
CA VAL A 87 5.52 12.47 -18.53
C VAL A 87 5.47 11.72 -17.19
N GLU A 88 5.85 12.39 -16.09
CA GLU A 88 5.73 11.84 -14.73
C GLU A 88 4.30 11.37 -14.44
N GLU A 89 3.29 12.21 -14.69
CA GLU A 89 1.89 11.89 -14.41
C GLU A 89 1.39 10.70 -15.23
N GLN A 90 1.75 10.63 -16.51
CA GLN A 90 1.41 9.49 -17.37
C GLN A 90 2.09 8.19 -16.91
N ALA A 91 3.37 8.27 -16.50
CA ALA A 91 4.11 7.09 -16.03
C ALA A 91 3.49 6.52 -14.75
N TYR A 92 3.14 7.38 -13.79
CA TYR A 92 2.45 6.93 -12.57
C TYR A 92 1.02 6.43 -12.84
N ALA A 93 0.28 7.02 -13.77
CA ALA A 93 -1.04 6.50 -14.15
C ALA A 93 -0.94 5.08 -14.73
N THR A 94 0.08 4.84 -15.56
CA THR A 94 0.36 3.53 -16.14
C THR A 94 0.76 2.51 -15.06
N ALA A 95 1.64 2.89 -14.13
CA ALA A 95 2.02 2.05 -13.01
C ALA A 95 0.82 1.70 -12.11
N ALA A 96 0.01 2.70 -11.74
CA ALA A 96 -1.17 2.50 -10.91
C ALA A 96 -2.21 1.56 -11.56
N ALA A 97 -2.43 1.68 -12.88
CA ALA A 97 -3.29 0.75 -13.61
C ALA A 97 -2.76 -0.69 -13.58
N SER A 98 -1.44 -0.88 -13.73
CA SER A 98 -0.82 -2.19 -13.63
C SER A 98 -0.91 -2.78 -12.22
N TRP A 99 -0.72 -1.97 -11.18
CA TRP A 99 -0.93 -2.39 -9.79
C TRP A 99 -2.38 -2.81 -9.53
N LYS A 100 -3.35 -2.12 -10.13
CA LYS A 100 -4.76 -2.50 -10.05
C LYS A 100 -4.99 -3.88 -10.67
N THR A 101 -4.40 -4.18 -11.83
CA THR A 101 -4.46 -5.52 -12.44
C THR A 101 -3.88 -6.60 -11.53
N ALA A 102 -2.76 -6.32 -10.85
CA ALA A 102 -2.19 -7.25 -9.86
C ALA A 102 -3.15 -7.51 -8.68
N ALA A 103 -3.74 -6.44 -8.12
CA ALA A 103 -4.72 -6.54 -7.04
C ALA A 103 -5.98 -7.34 -7.47
N GLU A 104 -6.49 -7.13 -8.67
CA GLU A 104 -7.59 -7.88 -9.25
C GLU A 104 -7.23 -9.36 -9.46
N GLY A 105 -6.00 -9.65 -9.91
CA GLY A 105 -5.47 -11.01 -10.01
C GLY A 105 -5.48 -11.73 -8.67
N TYR A 106 -5.00 -11.09 -7.60
CA TYR A 106 -5.06 -11.65 -6.26
C TYR A 106 -6.50 -11.84 -5.75
N GLN A 107 -7.41 -10.91 -6.07
CA GLN A 107 -8.83 -11.08 -5.74
C GLN A 107 -9.44 -12.31 -6.42
N GLN A 108 -9.05 -12.61 -7.67
CA GLN A 108 -9.49 -13.82 -8.37
C GLN A 108 -8.92 -15.10 -7.74
N VAL A 109 -7.70 -15.07 -7.20
CA VAL A 109 -7.16 -16.19 -6.41
C VAL A 109 -8.03 -16.45 -5.19
N LEU A 110 -8.36 -15.42 -4.42
CA LEU A 110 -9.22 -15.53 -3.23
C LEU A 110 -10.60 -16.07 -3.58
N ALA A 111 -11.21 -15.56 -4.65
CA ALA A 111 -12.50 -16.06 -5.12
C ALA A 111 -12.46 -17.53 -5.56
N THR A 112 -11.32 -18.01 -6.05
CA THR A 112 -11.13 -19.41 -6.45
C THR A 112 -10.92 -20.32 -5.24
N LEU A 113 -10.14 -19.87 -4.25
CA LEU A 113 -9.91 -20.61 -3.00
C LEU A 113 -11.19 -20.73 -2.15
N GLY A 114 -11.99 -19.66 -2.13
CA GLY A 114 -13.17 -19.57 -1.27
C GLY A 114 -12.83 -19.72 0.22
N ASP A 115 -13.82 -20.08 1.04
CA ASP A 115 -13.67 -20.21 2.49
C ASP A 115 -12.97 -21.51 2.93
N ALA A 116 -12.64 -22.40 1.98
CA ALA A 116 -12.08 -23.72 2.26
C ALA A 116 -10.60 -23.68 2.67
N ALA A 117 -9.91 -22.57 2.44
CA ALA A 117 -8.47 -22.41 2.63
C ALA A 117 -8.15 -21.06 3.31
N PRO A 118 -8.58 -20.84 4.58
CA PRO A 118 -8.46 -19.55 5.25
C PRO A 118 -7.01 -19.13 5.49
N GLU A 119 -6.12 -20.07 5.84
CA GLU A 119 -4.70 -19.79 6.11
C GLU A 119 -3.97 -19.35 4.83
N GLN A 120 -4.16 -20.07 3.73
CA GLN A 120 -3.56 -19.75 2.42
C GLN A 120 -4.08 -18.40 1.91
N SER A 121 -5.32 -18.05 2.23
CA SER A 121 -5.94 -16.79 1.82
C SER A 121 -5.31 -15.57 2.49
N ARG A 122 -4.78 -15.68 3.71
CA ARG A 122 -4.19 -14.54 4.44
C ARG A 122 -2.99 -13.94 3.72
N ALA A 123 -2.05 -14.77 3.27
CA ALA A 123 -0.88 -14.29 2.52
C ALA A 123 -1.28 -13.60 1.21
N ILE A 124 -2.28 -14.15 0.50
CA ILE A 124 -2.83 -13.55 -0.72
C ILE A 124 -3.53 -12.22 -0.42
N ARG A 125 -4.24 -12.11 0.70
CA ARG A 125 -4.87 -10.85 1.14
C ARG A 125 -3.83 -9.76 1.45
N VAL A 126 -2.70 -10.10 2.08
CA VAL A 126 -1.58 -9.16 2.29
C VAL A 126 -1.03 -8.67 0.94
N ALA A 127 -0.77 -9.59 -0.01
CA ALA A 127 -0.27 -9.22 -1.34
C ALA A 127 -1.28 -8.36 -2.13
N ARG A 128 -2.58 -8.69 -2.03
CA ARG A 128 -3.65 -7.88 -2.62
C ARG A 128 -3.68 -6.48 -2.01
N ALA A 129 -3.63 -6.35 -0.68
CA ALA A 129 -3.66 -5.05 -0.01
C ALA A 129 -2.46 -4.20 -0.40
N ARG A 130 -1.26 -4.80 -0.43
CA ARG A 130 -0.03 -4.18 -0.93
C ARG A 130 -0.19 -3.60 -2.34
N ALA A 131 -0.72 -4.40 -3.27
CA ALA A 131 -0.97 -3.97 -4.65
C ALA A 131 -2.05 -2.88 -4.71
N THR A 132 -3.08 -2.98 -3.89
CA THR A 132 -4.18 -1.99 -3.78
C THR A 132 -3.65 -0.63 -3.33
N VAL A 133 -2.77 -0.58 -2.33
CA VAL A 133 -2.11 0.67 -1.89
C VAL A 133 -1.33 1.30 -3.03
N ARG A 134 -0.52 0.51 -3.75
CA ARG A 134 0.31 0.98 -4.87
C ARG A 134 -0.51 1.38 -6.11
N ALA A 135 -1.72 0.87 -6.26
CA ALA A 135 -2.70 1.33 -7.24
C ALA A 135 -3.30 2.72 -6.91
N GLY A 136 -2.98 3.30 -5.75
CA GLY A 136 -3.54 4.57 -5.27
C GLY A 136 -4.76 4.42 -4.37
N GLU A 137 -5.22 3.18 -4.14
CA GLU A 137 -6.32 2.85 -3.23
C GLU A 137 -5.78 2.61 -1.80
N ILE A 138 -5.16 3.65 -1.25
CA ILE A 138 -4.40 3.58 0.01
C ILE A 138 -5.29 3.16 1.18
N TRP A 139 -6.47 3.77 1.33
CA TRP A 139 -7.32 3.55 2.50
C TRP A 139 -7.99 2.17 2.52
N PRO A 140 -8.54 1.66 1.41
CA PRO A 140 -8.98 0.26 1.36
C PRO A 140 -7.86 -0.72 1.68
N GLY A 141 -6.64 -0.47 1.18
CA GLY A 141 -5.47 -1.30 1.49
C GLY A 141 -5.08 -1.26 2.97
N ILE A 142 -5.09 -0.08 3.61
CA ILE A 142 -4.86 0.09 5.06
C ILE A 142 -5.91 -0.68 5.86
N ALA A 143 -7.19 -0.51 5.54
CA ALA A 143 -8.29 -1.16 6.25
C ALA A 143 -8.18 -2.70 6.18
N GLU A 144 -7.83 -3.23 5.00
CA GLU A 144 -7.59 -4.67 4.83
C GLU A 144 -6.41 -5.17 5.68
N LEU A 145 -5.30 -4.43 5.73
CA LEU A 145 -4.14 -4.79 6.55
C LEU A 145 -4.45 -4.71 8.05
N GLU A 146 -5.15 -3.68 8.50
CA GLU A 146 -5.61 -3.55 9.89
C GLU A 146 -6.51 -4.74 10.27
N GLN A 147 -7.45 -5.12 9.40
CA GLN A 147 -8.31 -6.27 9.63
C GLN A 147 -7.51 -7.58 9.72
N LEU A 148 -6.56 -7.81 8.80
CA LEU A 148 -5.71 -9.01 8.82
C LEU A 148 -4.91 -9.13 10.12
N LEU A 149 -4.42 -8.01 10.66
CA LEU A 149 -3.69 -8.02 11.93
C LEU A 149 -4.53 -8.46 13.13
N VAL A 150 -5.85 -8.31 13.07
CA VAL A 150 -6.78 -8.80 14.10
C VAL A 150 -7.02 -10.32 13.95
N GLU A 151 -6.92 -10.84 12.73
CA GLU A 151 -7.19 -12.25 12.41
C GLU A 151 -6.01 -13.20 12.68
N PHE A 152 -4.78 -12.68 12.78
CA PHE A 152 -3.58 -13.50 13.02
C PHE A 152 -3.52 -14.07 14.43
N ASP A 153 -3.25 -15.37 14.54
CA ASP A 153 -3.02 -16.02 15.83
C ASP A 153 -1.57 -15.83 16.29
N ALA A 154 -1.40 -15.14 17.43
CA ALA A 154 -0.08 -14.89 18.02
C ALA A 154 0.64 -16.16 18.48
N THR A 155 -0.03 -17.31 18.59
CA THR A 155 0.60 -18.59 18.95
C THR A 155 1.08 -19.38 17.73
N ASN A 156 0.59 -19.06 16.53
CA ASN A 156 0.97 -19.72 15.29
C ASN A 156 2.22 -19.03 14.67
N PRO A 157 3.36 -19.75 14.52
CA PRO A 157 4.59 -19.16 13.96
C PRO A 157 4.44 -18.60 12.54
N ASP A 158 3.57 -19.19 11.71
CA ASP A 158 3.36 -18.75 10.34
C ASP A 158 2.57 -17.44 10.32
N ASP A 159 1.56 -17.32 11.18
CA ASP A 159 0.81 -16.08 11.39
C ASP A 159 1.69 -15.00 12.02
N GLN A 160 2.61 -15.32 12.93
CA GLN A 160 3.59 -14.36 13.45
C GLN A 160 4.48 -13.77 12.34
N ARG A 161 4.94 -14.61 11.39
CA ARG A 161 5.73 -14.15 10.23
C ARG A 161 4.88 -13.25 9.32
N LEU A 162 3.65 -13.67 9.01
CA LEU A 162 2.73 -12.86 8.18
C LEU A 162 2.32 -11.56 8.85
N ALA A 163 2.09 -11.57 10.17
CA ALA A 163 1.77 -10.37 10.94
C ALA A 163 2.88 -9.32 10.87
N ARG A 164 4.16 -9.74 10.89
CA ARG A 164 5.29 -8.82 10.69
C ARG A 164 5.23 -8.15 9.31
N VAL A 165 5.05 -8.95 8.26
CA VAL A 165 4.95 -8.44 6.88
C VAL A 165 3.75 -7.48 6.74
N ALA A 166 2.59 -7.85 7.30
CA ALA A 166 1.40 -7.01 7.27
C ALA A 166 1.58 -5.69 8.05
N ARG A 167 2.27 -5.70 9.20
CA ARG A 167 2.60 -4.49 9.95
C ARG A 167 3.53 -3.56 9.18
N GLU A 168 4.53 -4.12 8.51
CA GLU A 168 5.46 -3.34 7.69
C GLU A 168 4.76 -2.67 6.50
N GLU A 169 3.90 -3.41 5.80
CA GLU A 169 3.07 -2.85 4.73
C GLU A 169 2.06 -1.82 5.25
N LEU A 170 1.45 -2.06 6.42
CA LEU A 170 0.52 -1.13 7.04
C LEU A 170 1.23 0.19 7.40
N ALA A 171 2.40 0.10 8.05
CA ALA A 171 3.20 1.26 8.41
C ALA A 171 3.59 2.08 7.17
N THR A 172 4.02 1.39 6.12
CA THR A 172 4.40 1.98 4.83
C THR A 172 3.19 2.66 4.15
N ALA A 173 2.04 1.99 4.12
CA ALA A 173 0.81 2.53 3.54
C ALA A 173 0.31 3.77 4.30
N CYS A 174 0.31 3.73 5.63
CA CYS A 174 -0.02 4.88 6.48
C CYS A 174 0.95 6.05 6.27
N TYR A 175 2.25 5.78 6.09
CA TYR A 175 3.24 6.81 5.75
C TYR A 175 2.95 7.44 4.37
N TYR A 176 2.64 6.63 3.34
CA TYR A 176 2.25 7.14 2.02
C TYR A 176 0.99 7.99 2.10
N GLY A 177 -0.04 7.50 2.80
CA GLY A 177 -1.28 8.22 3.04
C GLY A 177 -1.05 9.57 3.71
N ALA A 178 -0.31 9.59 4.82
CA ALA A 178 0.04 10.82 5.53
C ALA A 178 0.77 11.83 4.63
N ARG A 179 1.77 11.36 3.88
CA ARG A 179 2.55 12.22 2.99
C ARG A 179 1.68 12.79 1.86
N LEU A 180 0.82 11.99 1.25
CA LEU A 180 -0.05 12.45 0.16
C LEU A 180 -1.13 13.42 0.65
N LEU A 181 -1.72 13.17 1.83
CA LEU A 181 -2.63 14.13 2.49
C LEU A 181 -1.94 15.47 2.74
N ARG A 182 -0.70 15.44 3.22
CA ARG A 182 0.07 16.66 3.46
C ARG A 182 0.38 17.39 2.16
N LEU A 183 0.81 16.68 1.11
CA LEU A 183 1.05 17.25 -0.21
C LEU A 183 -0.22 17.81 -0.88
N SER A 184 -1.40 17.29 -0.54
CA SER A 184 -2.68 17.86 -0.98
C SER A 184 -3.16 19.04 -0.12
N GLY A 185 -2.37 19.48 0.85
CA GLY A 185 -2.71 20.63 1.71
C GLY A 185 -3.70 20.32 2.83
N MET A 186 -3.90 19.05 3.19
CA MET A 186 -4.77 18.69 4.32
C MET A 186 -4.19 19.21 5.65
N PRO A 187 -5.06 19.59 6.61
CA PRO A 187 -4.60 20.13 7.87
C PRO A 187 -3.93 19.04 8.75
N PRO A 188 -3.07 19.42 9.71
CA PRO A 188 -2.34 18.48 10.57
C PRO A 188 -3.18 17.39 11.22
N GLN A 189 -4.38 17.72 11.68
CA GLN A 189 -5.29 16.79 12.35
C GLN A 189 -5.65 15.59 11.45
N GLU A 190 -5.63 15.77 10.13
CA GLU A 190 -5.98 14.73 9.18
C GLU A 190 -4.80 13.80 8.89
N TRP A 191 -3.64 14.35 8.52
CA TRP A 191 -2.49 13.52 8.14
C TRP A 191 -1.72 12.97 9.35
N MET A 192 -1.82 13.60 10.53
CA MET A 192 -1.17 13.10 11.76
C MET A 192 -1.80 11.83 12.31
N ILE A 193 -3.06 11.54 11.97
CA ILE A 193 -3.68 10.25 12.31
C ILE A 193 -2.89 9.12 11.64
N GLU A 194 -2.66 9.26 10.34
CA GLU A 194 -1.97 8.24 9.55
C GLU A 194 -0.47 8.18 9.87
N SER A 195 0.21 9.32 10.04
CA SER A 195 1.61 9.32 10.47
C SER A 195 1.75 8.72 11.87
N GLY A 196 0.79 8.97 12.76
CA GLY A 196 0.70 8.36 14.09
C GLY A 196 0.67 6.84 14.04
N LYS A 197 -0.20 6.27 13.19
CA LYS A 197 -0.26 4.81 12.96
C LYS A 197 1.08 4.29 12.44
N ALA A 198 1.67 4.95 11.43
CA ALA A 198 2.96 4.53 10.88
C ALA A 198 4.07 4.50 11.94
N ARG A 199 4.19 5.53 12.79
CA ARG A 199 5.16 5.56 13.90
C ARG A 199 4.97 4.41 14.86
N GLN A 200 3.73 4.15 15.28
CA GLN A 200 3.43 3.08 16.24
C GLN A 200 3.88 1.72 15.70
N GLN A 201 3.58 1.43 14.43
CA GLN A 201 3.94 0.17 13.78
C GLN A 201 5.46 0.04 13.59
N PHE A 202 6.16 1.06 13.08
CA PHE A 202 7.62 0.99 12.91
C PHE A 202 8.36 0.90 14.24
N ARG A 203 7.88 1.59 15.27
CA ARG A 203 8.43 1.46 16.63
C ARG A 203 8.27 0.03 17.14
N TYR A 204 7.07 -0.53 17.03
CA TYR A 204 6.80 -1.91 17.43
C TYR A 204 7.71 -2.90 16.70
N LEU A 205 7.85 -2.75 15.37
CA LEU A 205 8.72 -3.61 14.54
C LEU A 205 10.20 -3.49 14.95
N ALA A 206 10.68 -2.29 15.22
CA ALA A 206 12.04 -2.06 15.70
C ALA A 206 12.27 -2.72 17.08
N GLU A 207 11.35 -2.55 18.03
CA GLU A 207 11.43 -3.16 19.36
C GLU A 207 11.38 -4.70 19.27
N GLN A 208 10.50 -5.25 18.45
CA GLN A 208 10.40 -6.69 18.20
C GLN A 208 11.69 -7.26 17.58
N ALA A 209 12.23 -6.62 16.55
CA ALA A 209 13.44 -7.06 15.87
C ALA A 209 14.68 -7.01 16.78
N ARG A 210 14.71 -6.09 17.77
CA ARG A 210 15.76 -6.07 18.80
C ARG A 210 15.59 -7.21 19.80
N ALA A 211 14.37 -7.44 20.29
CA ALA A 211 14.07 -8.48 21.27
C ALA A 211 14.38 -9.90 20.75
N GLU A 212 14.24 -10.12 19.45
CA GLU A 212 14.55 -11.41 18.80
C GLU A 212 16.05 -11.63 18.58
N SER A 213 16.87 -10.59 18.76
CA SER A 213 18.32 -10.65 18.54
C SER A 213 19.09 -10.74 19.86
N ALA A 214 20.03 -11.67 19.96
CA ALA A 214 20.87 -11.83 21.14
C ALA A 214 21.65 -10.54 21.47
N ASP A 215 22.15 -9.86 20.44
CA ASP A 215 22.94 -8.62 20.57
C ASP A 215 22.08 -7.35 20.60
N HIS A 216 20.74 -7.47 20.61
CA HIS A 216 19.78 -6.36 20.62
C HIS A 216 19.97 -5.33 19.48
N SER A 217 20.71 -5.71 18.43
CA SER A 217 21.06 -4.90 17.28
C SER A 217 21.09 -5.77 16.03
N THR A 218 20.07 -5.61 15.18
CA THR A 218 20.00 -6.23 13.86
C THR A 218 19.93 -5.15 12.79
N GLU A 219 20.39 -5.47 11.58
CA GLU A 219 20.18 -4.63 10.40
C GLU A 219 18.69 -4.29 10.24
N LEU A 220 17.82 -5.29 10.43
CA LEU A 220 16.37 -5.13 10.39
C LEU A 220 15.84 -4.13 11.45
N ALA A 221 16.30 -4.21 12.70
CA ALA A 221 15.90 -3.24 13.72
C ALA A 221 16.37 -1.82 13.39
N THR A 222 17.55 -1.70 12.76
CA THR A 222 18.09 -0.43 12.30
C THR A 222 17.27 0.14 11.15
N ASP A 223 16.85 -0.70 10.20
CA ASP A 223 15.99 -0.29 9.08
C ASP A 223 14.62 0.19 9.56
N TYR A 224 14.00 -0.51 10.51
CA TYR A 224 12.75 -0.04 11.11
C TYR A 224 12.91 1.27 11.89
N GLN A 225 14.07 1.47 12.54
CA GLN A 225 14.38 2.75 13.18
C GLN A 225 14.54 3.88 12.16
N ARG A 226 15.23 3.64 11.03
CA ARG A 226 15.32 4.61 9.93
C ARG A 226 13.92 4.93 9.36
N ASN A 227 13.06 3.93 9.23
CA ASN A 227 11.68 4.14 8.79
C ASN A 227 10.89 4.99 9.78
N LEU A 228 11.05 4.78 11.09
CA LEU A 228 10.48 5.64 12.12
C LEU A 228 10.98 7.08 12.00
N GLU A 229 12.29 7.28 11.78
CA GLU A 229 12.89 8.59 11.56
C GLU A 229 12.32 9.27 10.30
N LEU A 230 12.04 8.53 9.22
CA LEU A 230 11.36 9.07 8.04
C LEU A 230 9.96 9.60 8.37
N VAL A 231 9.22 8.94 9.27
CA VAL A 231 7.91 9.44 9.72
C VAL A 231 8.07 10.71 10.56
N LEU A 232 9.01 10.75 11.50
CA LEU A 232 9.27 11.95 12.31
C LEU A 232 9.71 13.13 11.45
N ASN A 233 10.59 12.88 10.48
CA ASN A 233 11.02 13.87 9.50
C ASN A 233 9.83 14.37 8.67
N LEU A 234 8.92 13.50 8.23
CA LEU A 234 7.70 13.92 7.54
C LEU A 234 6.87 14.87 8.40
N GLU A 235 6.71 14.58 9.69
CA GLU A 235 5.90 15.38 10.61
C GLU A 235 6.50 16.78 10.84
N GLN A 236 7.83 16.86 10.94
CA GLN A 236 8.57 18.10 11.20
C GLN A 236 8.82 18.94 9.94
N SER A 237 8.87 18.34 8.75
CA SER A 237 9.22 19.05 7.50
C SER A 237 8.13 20.04 7.07
N THR A 238 8.50 21.20 6.56
CA THR A 238 7.51 22.13 5.98
C THR A 238 6.89 21.58 4.69
N LEU A 239 5.73 22.10 4.27
CA LEU A 239 5.11 21.67 3.00
C LEU A 239 6.04 21.93 1.79
N VAL A 240 6.73 23.07 1.79
CA VAL A 240 7.68 23.44 0.73
C VAL A 240 8.85 22.45 0.68
N GLU A 241 9.42 22.10 1.84
CA GLU A 241 10.47 21.08 1.91
C GLU A 241 9.99 19.72 1.36
N LEU A 242 8.77 19.32 1.70
CA LEU A 242 8.21 18.05 1.22
C LEU A 242 7.96 18.03 -0.28
N GLN A 243 7.52 19.15 -0.87
CA GLN A 243 7.33 19.28 -2.31
C GLN A 243 8.64 19.22 -3.09
N GLY A 244 9.75 19.66 -2.47
CA GLY A 244 11.10 19.58 -3.04
C GLY A 244 11.80 18.23 -2.83
N ARG A 245 11.24 17.34 -2.00
CA ARG A 245 11.82 16.01 -1.74
C ARG A 245 11.17 14.95 -2.62
N PRO A 246 11.94 13.96 -3.09
CA PRO A 246 11.39 12.84 -3.83
C PRO A 246 10.38 12.06 -2.98
N LEU A 247 9.35 11.55 -3.64
CA LEU A 247 8.44 10.56 -3.07
C LEU A 247 9.21 9.26 -2.78
N PRO A 248 8.71 8.41 -1.86
CA PRO A 248 9.18 7.04 -1.78
C PRO A 248 8.98 6.34 -3.12
N LYS A 249 9.94 5.52 -3.51
CA LYS A 249 9.97 4.82 -4.79
C LYS A 249 8.69 4.04 -5.11
N ASP A 250 8.17 3.32 -4.13
CA ASP A 250 6.97 2.49 -4.29
C ASP A 250 5.67 3.23 -3.96
N SER A 251 5.73 4.52 -3.61
CA SER A 251 4.53 5.31 -3.31
C SER A 251 3.75 5.57 -4.61
N PRO A 252 2.41 5.47 -4.59
CA PRO A 252 1.60 6.06 -5.65
C PRO A 252 1.79 7.59 -5.65
N ARG A 253 1.52 8.23 -6.79
CA ARG A 253 1.65 9.69 -6.95
C ARG A 253 0.50 10.49 -6.36
N ARG A 254 -0.68 9.88 -6.34
CA ARG A 254 -1.94 10.40 -5.79
C ARG A 254 -2.67 9.27 -5.07
N GLY A 255 -3.38 9.59 -4.01
CA GLY A 255 -4.29 8.67 -3.33
C GLY A 255 -5.75 9.02 -3.66
N ASN A 256 -6.61 8.01 -3.75
CA ASN A 256 -8.05 8.22 -3.93
C ASN A 256 -8.68 8.73 -2.62
N MET A 257 -8.84 10.05 -2.49
CA MET A 257 -9.37 10.68 -1.28
C MET A 257 -10.84 10.33 -1.01
N GLY A 258 -11.62 9.99 -2.05
CA GLY A 258 -13.03 9.62 -1.90
C GLY A 258 -13.25 8.32 -1.12
N ASN A 259 -12.22 7.47 -1.06
CA ASN A 259 -12.27 6.20 -0.34
C ASN A 259 -11.72 6.30 1.08
N ARG A 260 -11.39 7.50 1.57
CA ARG A 260 -10.90 7.70 2.94
C ARG A 260 -12.05 7.52 3.94
N PRO A 261 -11.90 6.67 4.97
CA PRO A 261 -12.86 6.59 6.06
C PRO A 261 -13.10 7.99 6.66
N ASN A 262 -14.36 8.36 6.84
CA ASN A 262 -14.82 9.68 7.34
C ASN A 262 -14.46 10.91 6.47
N GLY A 263 -14.04 10.71 5.22
CA GLY A 263 -13.74 11.78 4.27
C GLY A 263 -14.96 12.51 3.67
N GLN A 264 -16.13 12.50 4.34
CA GLN A 264 -17.19 13.43 3.96
C GLN A 264 -16.75 14.82 4.38
N ASP A 265 -16.55 15.67 3.38
CA ASP A 265 -16.25 17.08 3.46
C ASP A 265 -16.70 17.71 4.79
N GLY A 266 -15.74 18.30 5.49
CA GLY A 266 -16.04 19.50 6.26
C GLY A 266 -16.57 20.57 5.30
N LYS A 267 -17.83 20.47 4.90
CA LYS A 267 -18.62 21.61 4.44
C LYS A 267 -18.64 22.55 5.63
N SER A 268 -17.65 23.44 5.70
CA SER A 268 -17.78 24.58 6.58
C SER A 268 -19.06 25.28 6.14
N GLN A 269 -20.09 25.27 7.00
CA GLN A 269 -21.28 26.11 6.83
C GLN A 269 -20.94 27.59 7.07
N ARG A 270 -19.70 28.01 6.80
CA ARG A 270 -19.31 29.41 6.86
C ARG A 270 -19.47 29.98 5.46
N PRO A 271 -20.36 30.99 5.27
CA PRO A 271 -20.47 31.65 3.99
C PRO A 271 -19.11 32.26 3.61
N PRO A 272 -18.79 32.36 2.31
CA PRO A 272 -17.50 32.86 1.86
C PRO A 272 -17.32 34.29 2.35
N ASN A 273 -16.36 34.50 3.25
CA ASN A 273 -15.99 35.85 3.65
C ASN A 273 -15.37 36.55 2.43
N ARG A 274 -15.96 37.69 2.12
CA ARG A 274 -15.66 38.60 1.02
C ARG A 274 -14.15 38.86 0.94
N ARG A 275 -13.59 38.86 -0.28
CA ARG A 275 -12.22 39.36 -0.55
C ARG A 275 -12.10 40.77 0.01
N ASP A 276 -11.21 41.00 0.96
CA ASP A 276 -10.74 42.33 1.31
C ASP A 276 -9.35 42.54 0.70
N ALA A 277 -9.25 43.61 -0.08
CA ALA A 277 -8.05 44.10 -0.72
C ALA A 277 -7.63 45.34 0.06
N ARG A 278 -6.57 45.19 0.88
CA ARG A 278 -5.75 46.20 1.57
C ARG A 278 -4.80 45.39 2.48
N GLY A 279 -3.47 45.42 2.38
CA GLY A 279 -2.60 46.58 2.22
C GLY A 279 -2.00 46.95 3.58
N ALA A 280 -0.77 46.50 3.83
CA ALA A 280 0.24 47.05 4.77
C ALA A 280 -0.02 47.08 6.30
N GLY A 281 0.97 46.53 7.03
CA GLY A 281 1.64 47.27 8.11
C GLY A 281 1.33 46.89 9.56
N GLY A 282 2.40 46.65 10.33
CA GLY A 282 2.51 47.16 11.70
C GLY A 282 2.32 46.16 12.84
N ALA A 283 3.33 46.13 13.71
CA ALA A 283 3.42 45.41 14.98
C ALA A 283 2.30 45.73 15.98
N GLU A 284 1.91 44.75 16.80
CA GLU A 284 2.14 44.74 18.26
C GLU A 284 1.60 43.44 18.89
N ALA A 285 2.00 43.21 20.14
CA ALA A 285 2.04 41.94 20.85
C ALA A 285 0.80 41.70 21.75
N ILE A 286 0.74 40.47 22.32
CA ILE A 286 0.02 40.07 23.57
C ILE A 286 -1.52 39.90 23.38
N ARG A 287 -2.25 38.83 23.76
CA ARG A 287 -2.12 37.75 24.76
C ARG A 287 -3.14 36.61 24.50
N ASP A 288 -2.84 35.45 25.08
CA ASP A 288 -3.65 34.39 25.72
C ASP A 288 -4.77 33.60 25.01
N GLY A 289 -4.58 32.27 25.04
CA GLY A 289 -5.59 31.20 25.23
C GLY A 289 -6.46 30.87 24.02
N TRP A 290 -6.38 29.69 23.39
CA TRP A 290 -6.02 28.34 23.84
C TRP A 290 -5.08 27.66 22.84
#